data_AF-A0A7G8E7K5-F1
#
_entry.id   AF-A0A7G8E7K5-F1
#
_cell.length_a   1.000
_cell.length_b   1.000
_cell.length_c   1.000
_cell.angle_alpha   90.00
_cell.angle_beta   90.00
_cell.angle_gamma   90.00
#
_symmetry.space_group_name_H-M   'P 1'
#
loop_
_entity.id
_entity.type
_entity.pdbx_description
1 polymer ?
#
loop_
_entity_poly.entity_id
_entity_poly.type
_entity_poly.pdbx_seq_one_letter_code
_entity_poly.pdbx_strand_id
1 'polypeptide(L)'
;MAVLTAPAAPLSPSLPQAAGPSCSLQRSGSLWQLGIEAQELTTAIGLLAQRLESDEPDDRQQALAELEATLLAEEGNKAAKADATCWVIEHLRGQAGDFQERCHFWAAVQAACIKASCPGSLSSSVG
;
A
#
# COMPACT_ATOMS: atom_id res chain seq x y z
N MET A 1 -7.48 60.51 9.22
CA MET A 1 -8.59 59.83 8.51
C MET A 1 -8.08 59.48 7.12
N ALA A 2 -8.05 58.26 6.60
CA ALA A 2 -8.48 56.94 7.02
C ALA A 2 -7.42 55.91 6.54
N VAL A 3 -7.17 54.86 7.32
CA VAL A 3 -6.27 53.75 6.93
C VAL A 3 -7.10 52.70 6.20
N LEU A 4 -6.72 52.39 4.96
CA LEU A 4 -7.31 51.29 4.19
C LEU A 4 -6.66 49.98 4.63
N THR A 5 -7.37 49.21 5.45
CA THR A 5 -7.00 47.83 5.79
C THR A 5 -7.57 46.89 4.73
N ALA A 6 -6.70 46.21 3.98
CA ALA A 6 -7.10 45.17 3.03
C ALA A 6 -7.55 43.90 3.77
N PRO A 7 -8.59 43.18 3.30
CA PRO A 7 -9.01 41.93 3.91
C PRO A 7 -8.04 40.79 3.52
N ALA A 8 -7.57 40.05 4.52
CA ALA A 8 -6.80 38.83 4.34
C ALA A 8 -7.65 37.75 3.67
N ALA A 9 -7.19 37.23 2.54
CA ALA A 9 -7.82 36.10 1.85
C ALA A 9 -7.68 34.80 2.68
N PRO A 10 -8.67 33.90 2.66
CA PRO A 10 -8.58 32.62 3.36
C PRO A 10 -7.54 31.74 2.70
N LEU A 11 -6.59 31.27 3.51
CA LEU A 11 -5.59 30.26 3.12
C LEU A 11 -6.34 28.98 2.70
N SER A 12 -6.18 28.61 1.44
CA SER A 12 -6.67 27.33 0.91
C SER A 12 -6.03 26.18 1.70
N PRO A 13 -6.80 25.15 2.12
CA PRO A 13 -6.21 23.97 2.74
C PRO A 13 -5.42 23.21 1.68
N SER A 14 -4.10 23.17 1.86
CA SER A 14 -3.18 22.37 1.06
C SER A 14 -3.61 20.89 1.15
N LEU A 15 -4.04 20.32 0.03
CA LEU A 15 -4.16 18.86 -0.11
C LEU A 15 -2.80 18.22 0.25
N PRO A 16 -2.78 17.08 0.96
CA PRO A 16 -1.53 16.37 1.21
C PRO A 16 -0.95 15.91 -0.13
N GLN A 17 0.03 16.64 -0.63
CA GLN A 17 0.90 16.18 -1.70
C GLN A 17 1.78 15.06 -1.12
N ALA A 18 1.28 13.83 -1.21
CA ALA A 18 2.11 12.64 -1.12
C ALA A 18 2.99 12.58 -2.39
N ALA A 19 4.00 13.44 -2.45
CA ALA A 19 5.09 13.30 -3.41
C ALA A 19 6.06 12.23 -2.88
N GLY A 20 5.61 10.97 -2.88
CA GLY A 20 6.48 9.81 -2.76
C GLY A 20 7.12 9.51 -4.12
N PRO A 21 8.34 8.94 -4.17
CA PRO A 21 9.01 8.65 -5.44
C PRO A 21 8.10 7.80 -6.33
N SER A 22 7.89 8.27 -7.55
CA SER A 22 7.09 7.55 -8.54
C SER A 22 7.78 6.25 -8.91
N CYS A 23 7.39 5.15 -8.25
CA CYS A 23 7.57 3.80 -8.80
C CYS A 23 6.73 3.74 -10.08
N SER A 24 7.32 4.15 -11.19
CA SER A 24 6.71 4.15 -12.51
C SER A 24 6.50 2.70 -12.94
N LEU A 25 5.29 2.18 -12.72
CA LEU A 25 4.76 0.93 -13.29
C LEU A 25 4.64 1.03 -14.83
N GLN A 26 5.71 1.41 -15.52
CA GLN A 26 5.68 1.74 -16.95
C GLN A 26 5.71 0.51 -17.88
N ARG A 27 5.91 -0.70 -17.34
CA ARG A 27 6.11 -1.92 -18.15
C ARG A 27 5.05 -3.01 -17.97
N SER A 28 4.31 -3.01 -16.87
CA SER A 28 3.65 -4.24 -16.44
C SER A 28 2.15 -4.23 -16.70
N GLY A 29 1.60 -5.41 -17.02
CA GLY A 29 0.16 -5.65 -16.99
C GLY A 29 -0.44 -5.30 -15.61
N SER A 30 -1.74 -5.52 -15.43
CA SER A 30 -2.40 -5.23 -14.15
C SER A 30 -1.65 -5.89 -12.97
N LEU A 31 -1.71 -5.30 -11.78
CA LEU A 31 -1.15 -5.90 -10.55
C LEU A 31 -1.61 -7.35 -10.35
N TRP A 32 -2.85 -7.63 -10.74
CA TRP A 32 -3.41 -8.97 -10.76
C TRP A 32 -2.61 -9.91 -11.68
N GLN A 33 -2.32 -9.48 -12.90
CA GLN A 33 -1.55 -10.25 -13.87
C GLN A 33 -0.12 -10.55 -13.37
N LEU A 34 0.56 -9.55 -12.79
CA LEU A 34 1.87 -9.77 -12.15
C LEU A 34 1.81 -10.79 -11.01
N GLY A 35 0.73 -10.80 -10.25
CA GLY A 35 0.49 -11.77 -9.19
C GLY A 35 0.30 -13.18 -9.73
N ILE A 36 -0.49 -13.34 -10.81
CA ILE A 36 -0.66 -14.63 -11.48
C ILE A 36 0.67 -15.15 -12.03
N GLU A 37 1.43 -14.32 -12.73
CA GLU A 37 2.75 -14.67 -13.26
C GLU A 37 3.72 -15.10 -12.14
N ALA A 38 3.74 -14.38 -11.01
CA ALA A 38 4.56 -14.74 -9.86
C ALA A 38 4.15 -16.08 -9.22
N GLN A 39 2.84 -16.36 -9.17
CA GLN A 39 2.31 -17.61 -8.64
C GLN A 39 2.60 -18.80 -9.57
N GLU A 40 2.43 -18.62 -10.89
CA GLU A 40 2.75 -19.62 -11.90
C GLU A 40 4.24 -19.96 -11.86
N LEU A 41 5.11 -18.95 -11.80
CA LEU A 41 6.55 -19.13 -11.64
C LEU A 41 6.90 -19.91 -10.36
N THR A 42 6.29 -19.55 -9.23
CA THR A 42 6.51 -20.25 -7.95
C THR A 42 6.12 -21.73 -8.07
N THR A 43 5.03 -22.02 -8.77
CA THR A 43 4.56 -23.38 -9.02
C THR A 43 5.53 -24.15 -9.92
N ALA A 44 6.00 -23.52 -11.01
CA ALA A 44 6.97 -24.12 -11.93
C ALA A 44 8.30 -24.44 -11.26
N ILE A 45 8.83 -23.51 -10.44
CA ILE A 45 10.06 -23.75 -9.65
C ILE A 45 9.86 -24.91 -8.68
N GLY A 46 8.69 -25.03 -8.04
CA GLY A 46 8.37 -26.16 -7.17
C GLY A 46 8.41 -27.52 -7.89
N LEU A 47 7.89 -27.59 -9.12
CA LEU A 47 7.94 -28.81 -9.94
C LEU A 47 9.38 -29.13 -10.39
N LEU A 48 10.16 -28.12 -10.75
CA LEU A 48 11.57 -28.30 -11.10
C LEU A 48 12.38 -28.81 -9.90
N ALA A 49 12.13 -28.27 -8.70
CA ALA A 49 12.78 -28.75 -7.48
C ALA A 49 12.51 -30.24 -7.22
N GLN A 50 11.27 -30.70 -7.46
CA GLN A 50 10.95 -32.13 -7.37
C GLN A 50 11.71 -32.97 -8.42
N ARG A 51 11.84 -32.48 -9.65
CA ARG A 51 12.62 -33.17 -10.70
C ARG A 51 14.12 -33.21 -10.39
N LEU A 52 14.65 -32.19 -9.72
CA LEU A 52 16.04 -32.18 -9.27
C LEU A 52 16.35 -33.26 -8.23
N GLU A 53 15.34 -33.67 -7.45
CA GLU A 53 15.43 -34.76 -6.48
C GLU A 53 15.31 -36.16 -7.13
N SER A 54 15.02 -36.25 -8.43
CA SER A 54 14.97 -37.52 -9.17
C SER A 54 16.34 -38.23 -9.15
N ASP A 55 16.33 -39.56 -9.06
CA ASP A 55 17.53 -40.40 -9.17
C ASP A 55 18.04 -40.53 -10.61
N GLU A 56 17.22 -40.17 -11.60
CA GLU A 56 17.62 -40.19 -13.01
C GLU A 56 18.50 -38.96 -13.35
N PRO A 57 19.76 -39.17 -13.78
CA PRO A 57 20.72 -38.09 -13.99
C PRO A 57 20.33 -37.16 -15.14
N ASP A 58 19.75 -37.71 -16.21
CA ASP A 58 19.28 -36.93 -17.36
C ASP A 58 18.13 -36.00 -16.99
N ASP A 59 17.17 -36.49 -16.21
CA ASP A 59 16.05 -35.68 -15.71
C ASP A 59 16.52 -34.54 -14.80
N ARG A 60 17.53 -34.82 -13.95
CA ARG A 60 18.13 -33.81 -13.07
C ARG A 60 18.88 -32.74 -13.87
N GLN A 61 19.67 -33.13 -14.87
CA GLN A 61 20.39 -32.17 -15.72
C GLN A 61 19.44 -31.31 -16.55
N GLN A 62 18.37 -31.91 -17.07
CA GLN A 62 17.34 -31.18 -17.79
C GLN A 62 16.62 -30.17 -16.86
N ALA A 63 16.26 -30.59 -15.65
CA ALA A 63 15.62 -29.70 -14.67
C ALA A 63 16.52 -28.54 -14.24
N LEU A 64 17.84 -28.76 -14.13
CA LEU A 64 18.81 -27.67 -13.87
C LEU A 64 18.83 -26.65 -15.01
N ALA A 65 18.92 -27.11 -16.26
CA ALA A 65 18.95 -26.22 -17.41
C ALA A 65 17.65 -25.40 -17.54
N GLU A 66 16.49 -26.04 -17.30
CA GLU A 66 15.19 -25.36 -17.28
C GLU A 66 15.08 -24.34 -16.13
N LEU A 67 15.64 -24.65 -14.95
CA LEU A 67 15.67 -23.73 -13.81
C LEU A 67 16.55 -22.51 -14.11
N GLU A 68 17.74 -22.70 -14.67
CA GLU A 68 18.65 -21.61 -15.05
C GLU A 68 18.02 -20.69 -16.11
N ALA A 69 17.38 -21.28 -17.13
CA ALA A 69 16.66 -20.51 -18.15
C ALA A 69 15.50 -19.70 -17.54
N THR A 70 14.75 -20.31 -16.61
CA THR A 70 13.65 -19.65 -15.89
C THR A 70 14.16 -18.46 -15.05
N LEU A 71 15.25 -18.63 -14.31
CA LEU A 71 15.84 -17.56 -13.49
C LEU A 71 16.39 -16.40 -14.33
N LEU A 72 16.99 -16.70 -15.49
CA LEU A 72 17.45 -15.68 -16.43
C LEU A 72 16.29 -14.89 -17.04
N ALA A 73 15.20 -15.57 -17.43
CA ALA A 73 14.00 -14.91 -17.95
C ALA A 73 13.38 -13.95 -16.92
N GLU A 74 13.43 -14.31 -15.64
CA GLU A 74 12.86 -13.51 -14.55
C GLU A 74 13.69 -12.28 -14.15
N GLU A 75 14.97 -12.21 -14.52
CA GLU A 75 15.83 -11.08 -14.16
C GLU A 75 15.28 -9.73 -14.65
N GLY A 76 14.61 -9.73 -15.81
CA GLY A 76 13.94 -8.55 -16.35
C GLY A 76 12.65 -8.12 -15.62
N ASN A 77 12.11 -8.96 -14.73
CA ASN A 77 10.82 -8.77 -14.06
C ASN A 77 10.95 -8.49 -12.54
N LYS A 78 12.12 -8.75 -11.95
CA LYS A 78 12.37 -8.56 -10.50
C LYS A 78 12.04 -7.13 -10.02
N ALA A 79 12.47 -6.11 -10.77
CA ALA A 79 12.21 -4.71 -10.44
C ALA A 79 10.70 -4.37 -10.51
N ALA A 80 10.01 -4.84 -11.55
CA ALA A 80 8.58 -4.61 -11.71
C ALA A 80 7.74 -5.25 -10.61
N LYS A 81 8.07 -6.47 -10.20
CA LYS A 81 7.40 -7.15 -9.07
C LYS A 81 7.68 -6.44 -7.72
N ALA A 82 8.89 -5.93 -7.53
CA ALA A 82 9.22 -5.12 -6.35
C ALA A 82 8.45 -3.78 -6.33
N ASP A 83 8.41 -3.07 -7.47
CA ASP A 83 7.67 -1.80 -7.61
C ASP A 83 6.18 -1.98 -7.36
N ALA A 84 5.60 -3.07 -7.88
CA ALA A 84 4.23 -3.47 -7.61
C ALA A 84 3.95 -3.66 -6.11
N THR A 85 4.86 -4.34 -5.40
CA THR A 85 4.72 -4.58 -3.94
C THR A 85 4.82 -3.27 -3.16
N CYS A 86 5.77 -2.40 -3.51
CA CYS A 86 5.92 -1.08 -2.92
C CYS A 86 4.64 -0.24 -3.09
N TRP A 87 4.05 -0.24 -4.30
CA TRP A 87 2.82 0.47 -4.57
C TRP A 87 1.65 -0.03 -3.71
N VAL A 88 1.45 -1.34 -3.59
CA VAL A 88 0.36 -1.93 -2.80
C VAL A 88 0.47 -1.53 -1.33
N ILE A 89 1.68 -1.60 -0.77
CA ILE A 89 1.92 -1.23 0.64
C ILE A 89 1.56 0.24 0.87
N GLU A 90 2.01 1.12 -0.01
CA GLU A 90 1.74 2.55 0.14
C GLU A 90 0.24 2.86 -0.02
N HIS A 91 -0.43 2.20 -0.96
CA HIS A 91 -1.86 2.33 -1.14
C HIS A 91 -2.65 1.91 0.11
N LEU A 92 -2.31 0.76 0.70
CA LEU A 92 -2.94 0.26 1.92
C LEU A 92 -2.67 1.16 3.13
N ARG A 93 -1.46 1.74 3.23
CA ARG A 93 -1.15 2.73 4.27
C ARG A 93 -2.01 3.99 4.12
N GLY A 94 -2.19 4.48 2.89
CA GLY A 94 -3.09 5.60 2.61
C GLY A 94 -4.52 5.30 3.03
N GLN A 95 -5.07 4.15 2.64
CA GLN A 95 -6.41 3.72 3.03
C GLN A 95 -6.58 3.59 4.55
N ALA A 96 -5.57 3.07 5.25
CA ALA A 96 -5.58 2.97 6.71
C ALA A 96 -5.56 4.35 7.37
N GLY A 97 -4.78 5.30 6.82
CA GLY A 97 -4.77 6.69 7.26
C GLY A 97 -6.13 7.37 7.10
N ASP A 98 -6.74 7.26 5.91
CA ASP A 98 -8.08 7.79 5.65
C ASP A 98 -9.13 7.17 6.59
N PHE A 99 -9.04 5.87 6.84
CA PHE A 99 -9.91 5.18 7.79
C PHE A 99 -9.74 5.74 9.21
N GLN A 100 -8.49 5.90 9.66
CA GLN A 100 -8.16 6.44 10.98
C GLN A 100 -8.70 7.85 11.17
N GLU A 101 -8.50 8.76 10.21
CA GLU A 101 -9.02 10.13 10.28
C GLU A 101 -10.55 10.16 10.38
N ARG A 102 -11.25 9.32 9.60
CA ARG A 102 -12.71 9.20 9.72
C ARG A 102 -13.13 8.71 11.10
N CYS A 103 -12.45 7.72 11.67
CA CYS A 103 -12.74 7.24 13.02
C CYS A 103 -12.54 8.33 14.08
N HIS A 104 -11.44 9.08 14.00
CA HIS A 104 -11.20 10.22 14.90
C HIS A 104 -12.28 11.29 14.77
N PHE A 105 -12.66 11.63 13.53
CA PHE A 105 -13.75 12.55 13.27
C PHE A 105 -15.08 12.09 13.89
N TRP A 106 -15.49 10.84 13.64
CA TRP A 106 -16.73 10.29 14.19
C TRP A 106 -16.70 10.20 15.72
N ALA A 107 -15.56 9.85 16.32
CA ALA A 107 -15.40 9.85 17.77
C ALA A 107 -15.55 11.25 18.37
N ALA A 108 -14.98 12.28 17.72
CA ALA A 108 -15.12 13.67 18.14
C ALA A 108 -16.58 14.15 18.04
N VAL A 109 -17.27 13.81 16.95
CA VAL A 109 -18.70 14.10 16.77
C VAL A 109 -19.53 13.44 17.87
N GLN A 110 -19.30 12.17 18.14
CA GLN A 110 -20.01 11.45 19.20
C GLN A 110 -19.78 12.08 20.59
N ALA A 111 -18.53 12.44 20.91
CA ALA A 111 -18.21 13.12 22.17
C ALA A 111 -18.91 14.48 22.29
N ALA A 112 -18.99 15.26 21.20
CA ALA A 112 -19.71 16.52 21.16
C ALA A 112 -21.23 16.31 21.37
N CYS A 113 -21.84 15.31 20.73
CA CYS A 113 -23.24 14.96 20.93
C CYS A 113 -23.55 14.55 22.38
N ILE A 114 -22.69 13.71 23.00
CA ILE A 114 -22.84 13.32 24.41
C ILE A 114 -22.77 14.55 25.31
N LYS A 115 -21.79 15.45 25.09
CA LYS A 115 -21.64 16.68 25.87
C LYS A 115 -22.83 17.63 25.70
N ALA A 116 -23.39 17.72 24.49
CA ALA A 116 -24.59 18.53 24.21
C ALA A 116 -25.87 17.95 24.86
N SER A 117 -26.00 16.63 24.96
CA SER A 117 -27.13 15.97 25.63
C SER A 117 -27.08 16.02 27.16
N CYS A 118 -25.91 16.30 27.76
CA CYS A 118 -25.75 16.44 29.21
C CYS A 118 -25.25 17.84 29.62
N PRO A 119 -26.06 18.91 29.46
CA PRO A 119 -25.62 20.27 29.75
C PRO A 119 -25.44 20.60 31.27
N GLY A 120 -25.58 19.61 32.18
CA GLY A 120 -25.72 19.86 33.62
C GLY A 120 -24.60 19.39 34.56
N SER A 121 -23.53 18.73 34.10
CA SER A 121 -22.55 18.12 35.01
C SER A 121 -21.36 19.03 35.39
N LEU A 122 -21.59 20.33 35.51
CA LEU A 122 -20.64 21.31 36.07
C LEU A 122 -21.37 22.31 36.98
N SER A 123 -21.96 21.82 38.06
CA SER A 123 -22.22 22.61 39.28
C SER A 123 -22.64 21.69 40.41
N SER A 124 -21.66 21.09 41.09
CA SER A 124 -21.85 20.77 42.51
C SER A 124 -20.50 20.60 43.21
N SER A 125 -20.31 21.46 44.21
CA SER A 125 -19.61 21.21 45.46
C SER A 125 -18.08 21.34 45.52
N VAL A 126 -17.65 22.43 46.16
CA VAL A 126 -16.65 22.58 47.25
C VAL A 126 -16.33 24.08 47.25
N GLY A 127 -16.50 24.86 48.30
CA GLY A 127 -16.76 24.65 49.72
C GLY A 127 -16.32 25.94 50.40
#